data_AF-G9YU76-F1
#
_entry.id   AF-G9YU76-F1
#
_cell.length_a   1.000
_cell.length_b   1.000
_cell.length_c   1.000
_cell.angle_alpha   90.00
_cell.angle_beta   90.00
_cell.angle_gamma   90.00
#
_symmetry.space_group_name_H-M   'P 1'
#
loop_
_entity.id
_entity.type
_entity.pdbx_description
1 polymer ?
#
loop_
_entity_poly.entity_id
_entity_poly.type
_entity_poly.pdbx_seq_one_letter_code
_entity_poly.pdbx_strand_id
1 'polypeptide(L)'
;PAILILCLAWTIGDVTKGLGAPEFVAGIVENLSGSLYALLPAVVFIIAAFLGFATGTSWGTFSILLPIVIPVFSGGTPAVDLTVGDLNNNLLMISIAATLGGAVMGDHCSPISDTTIMASSGAQCYHLNHVATQLPYAVTVAVVAFVNYIITAFIQVPFICLPIAIVSMVLVMLVIGKVNHS
;
A
#
# COMPACT_ATOMS: atom_id res chain seq x y z
N PRO A 1 -5.00 0.53 24.14
CA PRO A 1 -4.78 1.50 23.03
C PRO A 1 -5.03 0.89 21.64
N ALA A 2 -4.25 -0.12 21.22
CA ALA A 2 -4.39 -0.76 19.90
C ALA A 2 -5.78 -1.37 19.64
N ILE A 3 -6.38 -2.03 20.64
CA ILE A 3 -7.74 -2.61 20.52
C ILE A 3 -8.79 -1.51 20.26
N LEU A 4 -8.70 -0.36 20.92
CA LEU A 4 -9.61 0.78 20.70
C LEU A 4 -9.45 1.35 19.28
N ILE A 5 -8.22 1.48 18.79
CA ILE A 5 -7.94 1.93 17.43
C ILE A 5 -8.53 0.95 16.41
N LEU A 6 -8.36 -0.35 16.62
CA LEU A 6 -8.95 -1.38 15.75
C LEU A 6 -10.49 -1.35 15.76
N CYS A 7 -11.11 -1.18 16.93
CA CYS A 7 -12.56 -1.04 17.04
C CYS A 7 -13.08 0.21 16.30
N LEU A 8 -12.42 1.35 16.46
CA LEU A 8 -12.79 2.59 15.76
C LEU A 8 -12.53 2.49 14.25
N ALA A 9 -11.44 1.85 13.83
CA ALA A 9 -11.11 1.64 12.44
C ALA A 9 -12.14 0.74 11.74
N TRP A 10 -12.60 -0.32 12.41
CA TRP A 10 -13.71 -1.14 11.92
C TRP A 10 -15.03 -0.37 11.88
N THR A 11 -15.30 0.47 12.88
CA THR A 11 -16.49 1.34 12.88
C THR A 11 -16.48 2.30 11.68
N ILE A 12 -15.33 2.93 11.39
CA ILE A 12 -15.16 3.78 10.19
C ILE A 12 -15.31 2.96 8.91
N GLY A 13 -14.76 1.75 8.88
CA GLY A 13 -14.93 0.82 7.77
C GLY A 13 -16.39 0.50 7.51
N ASP A 14 -17.18 0.23 8.54
CA ASP A 14 -18.61 -0.07 8.42
C ASP A 14 -19.45 1.15 8.05
N VAL A 15 -19.12 2.34 8.55
CA VAL A 15 -19.74 3.60 8.10
C VAL A 15 -19.43 3.86 6.62
N THR A 16 -18.20 3.58 6.18
CA THR A 16 -17.77 3.78 4.80
C THR A 16 -18.46 2.81 3.84
N LYS A 17 -18.68 1.55 4.27
CA LYS A 17 -19.56 0.59 3.58
C LYS A 17 -21.01 1.08 3.54
N GLY A 18 -21.52 1.56 4.68
CA GLY A 18 -22.89 2.08 4.78
C GLY A 18 -23.16 3.31 3.91
N LEU A 19 -22.13 4.10 3.59
CA LEU A 19 -22.20 5.24 2.66
C LEU A 19 -22.18 4.84 1.18
N GLY A 20 -21.98 3.56 0.87
CA GLY A 20 -21.90 3.07 -0.51
C GLY A 20 -20.58 3.39 -1.20
N ALA A 21 -19.50 3.65 -0.46
CA ALA A 21 -18.20 3.97 -1.05
C ALA A 21 -17.63 2.80 -1.89
N PRO A 22 -17.75 1.52 -1.49
CA PRO A 22 -17.35 0.40 -2.34
C PRO A 22 -18.10 0.39 -3.69
N GLU A 23 -19.41 0.62 -3.68
CA GLU A 23 -20.27 0.61 -4.87
C GLU A 23 -20.01 1.84 -5.75
N PHE A 24 -19.76 3.00 -5.16
CA PHE A 24 -19.36 4.21 -5.88
C PHE A 24 -18.02 4.03 -6.59
N VAL A 25 -17.01 3.49 -5.91
CA VAL A 25 -15.70 3.20 -6.50
C VAL A 25 -15.82 2.09 -7.54
N ALA A 26 -16.58 1.03 -7.27
CA ALA A 26 -16.86 -0.03 -8.23
C ALA A 26 -17.52 0.52 -9.50
N GLY A 27 -18.51 1.40 -9.39
CA GLY A 27 -19.14 2.04 -10.55
C GLY A 27 -18.20 2.95 -11.35
N ILE A 28 -17.26 3.64 -10.70
CA ILE A 28 -16.19 4.36 -11.40
C ILE A 28 -15.27 3.37 -12.13
N VAL A 29 -14.93 2.26 -11.47
CA VAL A 29 -14.00 1.26 -11.97
C VAL A 29 -14.60 0.41 -13.10
N GLU A 30 -15.91 0.13 -13.10
CA GLU A 30 -16.63 -0.54 -14.19
C GLU A 30 -16.52 0.23 -15.51
N ASN A 31 -16.38 1.56 -15.45
CA ASN A 31 -16.15 2.40 -16.62
C ASN A 31 -14.68 2.41 -17.08
N LEU A 32 -13.74 1.91 -16.25
CA LEU A 32 -12.33 1.75 -16.59
C LEU A 32 -12.13 0.40 -17.29
N SER A 33 -12.15 0.39 -18.62
CA SER A 33 -11.85 -0.82 -19.40
C SER A 33 -10.38 -0.91 -19.83
N GLY A 34 -9.87 -2.14 -19.92
CA GLY A 34 -8.56 -2.44 -20.50
C GLY A 34 -7.36 -2.04 -19.65
N SER A 35 -6.36 -1.39 -20.26
CA SER A 35 -5.08 -1.04 -19.62
C SER A 35 -5.23 -0.15 -18.38
N LEU A 36 -6.33 0.59 -18.26
CA LEU A 36 -6.56 1.51 -17.16
C LEU A 36 -6.96 0.76 -15.87
N TYR A 37 -7.65 -0.39 -16.01
CA TYR A 37 -7.96 -1.29 -14.91
C TYR A 37 -6.70 -1.95 -14.33
N ALA A 38 -5.74 -2.31 -15.19
CA ALA A 38 -4.46 -2.85 -14.76
C ALA A 38 -3.59 -1.84 -13.99
N LEU A 39 -3.82 -0.53 -14.12
CA LEU A 39 -3.06 0.48 -13.36
C LEU A 39 -3.62 0.74 -11.96
N LEU A 40 -4.84 0.30 -11.66
CA LEU A 40 -5.50 0.53 -10.38
C LEU A 40 -4.67 0.06 -9.16
N PRO A 41 -4.00 -1.11 -9.16
CA PRO A 41 -3.19 -1.51 -8.01
C PRO A 41 -2.08 -0.49 -7.68
N ALA A 42 -1.45 0.09 -8.70
CA ALA A 42 -0.41 1.10 -8.51
C ALA A 42 -0.98 2.43 -7.96
N VAL A 43 -2.20 2.80 -8.38
CA VAL A 43 -2.91 3.96 -7.81
C VAL A 43 -3.29 3.70 -6.35
N VAL A 44 -3.80 2.50 -6.04
CA VAL A 44 -4.11 2.07 -4.69
C VAL A 44 -2.88 2.11 -3.79
N PHE A 45 -1.71 1.69 -4.29
CA PHE A 45 -0.44 1.82 -3.56
C PHE A 45 -0.13 3.27 -3.17
N ILE A 46 -0.29 4.23 -4.09
CA ILE A 46 -0.07 5.65 -3.79
C ILE A 46 -1.06 6.15 -2.74
N ILE A 47 -2.35 5.85 -2.90
CA ILE A 47 -3.38 6.26 -1.94
C ILE A 47 -3.08 5.69 -0.55
N ALA A 48 -2.71 4.40 -0.47
CA ALA A 48 -2.34 3.74 0.77
C ALA A 48 -1.09 4.36 1.40
N ALA A 49 -0.08 4.72 0.60
CA ALA A 49 1.13 5.39 1.08
C ALA A 49 0.83 6.77 1.68
N PHE A 50 0.03 7.59 1.00
CA PHE A 50 -0.35 8.90 1.53
C PHE A 50 -1.25 8.79 2.76
N LEU A 51 -2.21 7.86 2.76
CA LEU A 51 -3.10 7.65 3.90
C LEU A 51 -2.35 7.11 5.12
N GLY A 52 -1.43 6.16 4.91
CA GLY A 52 -0.55 5.63 5.96
C GLY A 52 0.38 6.70 6.52
N PHE A 53 0.93 7.55 5.67
CA PHE A 53 1.76 8.68 6.10
C PHE A 53 0.96 9.71 6.91
N ALA A 54 -0.24 10.06 6.45
CA ALA A 54 -1.11 11.06 7.08
C ALA A 54 -1.72 10.57 8.40
N THR A 55 -1.96 9.27 8.55
CA THR A 55 -2.56 8.68 9.75
C THR A 55 -1.52 8.13 10.73
N GLY A 56 -0.30 7.86 10.28
CA GLY A 56 0.75 7.24 11.10
C GLY A 56 0.42 5.81 11.53
N THR A 57 -0.43 5.11 10.78
CA THR A 57 -0.80 3.72 11.10
C THR A 57 -1.06 2.87 9.85
N SER A 58 -0.30 1.79 9.74
CA SER A 58 -0.49 0.75 8.71
C SER A 58 -1.82 0.01 8.91
N TRP A 59 -2.12 -0.45 10.12
CA TRP A 59 -3.35 -1.20 10.43
C TRP A 59 -4.64 -0.37 10.26
N GLY A 60 -4.60 0.92 10.62
CA GLY A 60 -5.73 1.82 10.37
C GLY A 60 -6.00 1.98 8.87
N THR A 61 -4.94 2.16 8.09
CA THR A 61 -5.02 2.26 6.63
C THR A 61 -5.54 0.97 5.98
N PHE A 62 -5.11 -0.21 6.46
CA PHE A 62 -5.66 -1.50 5.99
C PHE A 62 -7.15 -1.60 6.25
N SER A 63 -7.59 -1.19 7.44
CA SER A 63 -9.00 -1.24 7.84
C SER A 63 -9.89 -0.31 7.01
N ILE A 64 -9.34 0.79 6.51
CA ILE A 64 -10.05 1.72 5.63
C ILE A 64 -10.07 1.20 4.19
N LEU A 65 -8.92 0.75 3.66
CA LEU A 65 -8.78 0.47 2.23
C LEU A 65 -9.18 -0.95 1.82
N LEU A 66 -8.87 -1.98 2.61
CA LEU A 66 -9.18 -3.36 2.22
C LEU A 66 -10.68 -3.62 2.00
N PRO A 67 -11.61 -3.08 2.81
CA PRO A 67 -13.04 -3.22 2.55
C PRO A 67 -13.53 -2.59 1.24
N ILE A 68 -12.76 -1.67 0.65
CA ILE A 68 -13.07 -1.02 -0.64
C ILE A 68 -12.36 -1.76 -1.76
N VAL A 69 -11.06 -2.03 -1.61
CA VAL A 69 -10.21 -2.66 -2.62
C VAL A 69 -10.67 -4.09 -2.91
N ILE A 70 -11.00 -4.88 -1.88
CA ILE A 70 -11.35 -6.29 -2.10
C ILE A 70 -12.59 -6.44 -3.00
N PRO A 71 -13.76 -5.80 -2.70
CA PRO A 71 -14.92 -5.86 -3.59
C PRO A 71 -14.66 -5.36 -5.02
N VAL A 72 -13.82 -4.32 -5.19
CA VAL A 72 -13.50 -3.75 -6.50
C VAL A 72 -12.77 -4.75 -7.40
N PHE A 73 -11.91 -5.61 -6.84
CA PHE A 73 -11.12 -6.59 -7.61
C PHE A 73 -11.68 -8.02 -7.55
N SER A 74 -12.61 -8.31 -6.64
CA SER A 74 -13.29 -9.61 -6.55
C SER A 74 -14.60 -9.68 -7.36
N GLY A 75 -15.04 -8.57 -7.97
CA GLY A 75 -16.32 -8.50 -8.69
C GLY A 75 -17.53 -8.30 -7.77
N GLY A 76 -17.33 -7.61 -6.65
CA GLY A 76 -18.38 -7.26 -5.69
C GLY A 76 -18.42 -8.16 -4.45
N THR A 77 -17.57 -9.18 -4.34
CA THR A 77 -17.51 -10.06 -3.16
C THR A 77 -16.90 -9.32 -1.97
N PRO A 78 -17.64 -9.17 -0.84
CA PRO A 78 -17.12 -8.57 0.37
C PRO A 78 -15.90 -9.32 0.93
N ALA A 79 -15.02 -8.60 1.61
CA ALA A 79 -13.83 -9.20 2.24
C ALA A 79 -14.13 -10.33 3.23
N VAL A 80 -15.32 -10.30 3.87
CA VAL A 80 -15.75 -11.31 4.84
C VAL A 80 -16.19 -12.63 4.18
N ASP A 81 -16.58 -12.57 2.91
CA ASP A 81 -17.09 -13.72 2.14
C ASP A 81 -16.04 -14.27 1.16
N LEU A 82 -14.81 -13.76 1.24
CA LEU A 82 -13.73 -14.11 0.33
C LEU A 82 -13.29 -15.57 0.55
N THR A 83 -13.35 -16.37 -0.50
CA THR A 83 -12.93 -17.78 -0.46
C THR A 83 -11.50 -17.93 -0.97
N VAL A 84 -10.87 -19.07 -0.66
CA VAL A 84 -9.58 -19.47 -1.27
C VAL A 84 -9.66 -19.59 -2.80
N GLY A 85 -10.86 -19.77 -3.37
CA GLY A 85 -11.08 -19.76 -4.81
C GLY A 85 -10.90 -18.38 -5.43
N ASP A 86 -11.40 -17.34 -4.77
CA ASP A 86 -11.35 -15.94 -5.22
C ASP A 86 -9.93 -15.37 -5.21
N LEU A 87 -9.10 -15.88 -4.31
CA LEU A 87 -7.67 -15.58 -4.23
C LEU A 87 -6.90 -16.01 -5.49
N ASN A 88 -7.43 -16.88 -6.36
CA ASN A 88 -6.80 -17.17 -7.65
C ASN A 88 -6.86 -15.99 -8.64
N ASN A 89 -7.60 -14.93 -8.32
CA ASN A 89 -7.54 -13.69 -9.08
C ASN A 89 -6.22 -12.97 -8.79
N ASN A 90 -5.28 -13.07 -9.73
CA ASN A 90 -3.96 -12.45 -9.62
C ASN A 90 -4.04 -10.94 -9.36
N LEU A 91 -5.00 -10.24 -9.98
CA LEU A 91 -5.11 -8.79 -9.82
C LEU A 91 -5.66 -8.39 -8.44
N LEU A 92 -6.55 -9.20 -7.87
CA LEU A 92 -7.00 -9.04 -6.48
C LEU A 92 -5.79 -9.18 -5.52
N MET A 93 -4.98 -10.22 -5.69
CA MET A 93 -3.77 -10.41 -4.86
C MET A 93 -2.79 -9.24 -4.99
N ILE A 94 -2.55 -8.76 -6.21
CA ILE A 94 -1.66 -7.62 -6.46
C ILE A 94 -2.20 -6.35 -5.78
N SER A 95 -3.51 -6.15 -5.79
CA SER A 95 -4.16 -4.98 -5.18
C SER A 95 -4.15 -5.02 -3.66
N ILE A 96 -4.34 -6.19 -3.07
CA ILE A 96 -4.14 -6.40 -1.64
C ILE A 96 -2.68 -6.12 -1.29
N ALA A 97 -1.73 -6.70 -2.02
CA ALA A 97 -0.30 -6.47 -1.81
C ALA A 97 0.08 -4.98 -1.94
N ALA A 98 -0.49 -4.28 -2.92
CA ALA A 98 -0.31 -2.83 -3.13
C ALA A 98 -0.85 -2.00 -1.95
N THR A 99 -2.04 -2.35 -1.45
CA THR A 99 -2.61 -1.72 -0.25
C THR A 99 -1.71 -1.93 0.96
N LEU A 100 -1.26 -3.17 1.16
CA LEU A 100 -0.42 -3.53 2.29
C LEU A 100 0.94 -2.82 2.23
N GLY A 101 1.62 -2.89 1.08
CA GLY A 101 2.92 -2.27 0.86
C GLY A 101 2.88 -0.75 0.98
N GLY A 102 1.85 -0.12 0.41
CA GLY A 102 1.67 1.33 0.48
C GLY A 102 1.49 1.80 1.91
N ALA A 103 0.58 1.18 2.67
CA ALA A 103 0.33 1.65 4.04
C ALA A 103 1.55 1.48 4.96
N VAL A 104 2.30 0.37 4.82
CA VAL A 104 3.53 0.16 5.59
C VAL A 104 4.58 1.21 5.25
N MET A 105 4.75 1.51 3.95
CA MET A 105 5.68 2.55 3.52
C MET A 105 5.31 3.92 4.11
N GLY A 106 4.02 4.29 4.07
CA GLY A 106 3.55 5.55 4.64
C GLY A 106 3.73 5.64 6.15
N ASP A 107 3.36 4.58 6.87
CA ASP A 107 3.50 4.48 8.33
C ASP A 107 4.98 4.63 8.76
N HIS A 108 5.89 3.95 8.05
CA HIS A 108 7.33 3.91 8.35
C HIS A 108 8.02 5.28 8.27
N CYS A 109 7.52 6.21 7.45
CA CYS A 109 8.09 7.55 7.34
C CYS A 109 7.21 8.65 7.96
N SER A 110 6.09 8.29 8.57
CA SER A 110 5.18 9.26 9.19
C SER A 110 5.77 9.89 10.46
N PRO A 111 5.75 11.23 10.61
CA PRO A 111 6.16 11.91 11.85
C PRO A 111 5.22 11.67 13.03
N ILE A 112 4.04 11.11 12.80
CA ILE A 112 3.05 10.88 13.87
C ILE A 112 2.86 9.39 14.18
N SER A 113 3.61 8.51 13.51
CA SER A 113 3.52 7.07 13.75
C SER A 113 4.15 6.69 15.09
N ASP A 114 3.44 5.87 15.86
CA ASP A 114 3.93 5.27 17.10
C ASP A 114 5.26 4.52 16.87
N THR A 115 5.39 3.86 15.72
CA THR A 115 6.61 3.11 15.38
C THR A 115 7.79 4.06 15.14
N THR A 116 7.58 5.17 14.43
CA THR A 116 8.60 6.21 14.19
C THR A 116 8.99 6.92 15.49
N ILE A 117 8.03 7.20 16.36
CA ILE A 117 8.28 7.81 17.69
C ILE A 117 9.12 6.86 18.55
N MET A 118 8.77 5.58 18.60
CA MET A 118 9.54 4.58 19.34
C MET A 118 10.94 4.35 18.74
N ALA A 119 11.07 4.33 17.40
CA ALA A 119 12.35 4.15 16.72
C ALA A 119 13.30 5.34 16.97
N SER A 120 12.80 6.57 16.86
CA SER A 120 13.59 7.78 17.15
C SER A 120 14.01 7.87 18.62
N SER A 121 13.11 7.50 19.55
CA SER A 121 13.41 7.41 20.98
C SER A 121 14.44 6.34 21.28
N GLY A 122 14.32 5.14 20.69
CA GLY A 122 15.30 4.06 20.84
C GLY A 122 16.67 4.41 20.27
N ALA A 123 16.71 5.18 19.18
CA ALA A 123 17.93 5.69 18.56
C ALA A 123 18.52 6.93 19.27
N GLN A 124 17.88 7.44 20.34
CA GLN A 124 18.31 8.62 21.11
C GLN A 124 18.57 9.85 20.23
N CYS A 125 17.74 10.04 19.19
CA CYS A 125 17.88 11.12 18.24
C CYS A 125 16.64 12.02 18.24
N TYR A 126 16.79 13.25 17.76
CA TYR A 126 15.66 14.15 17.61
C TYR A 126 14.66 13.58 16.59
N HIS A 127 13.39 13.52 16.97
CA HIS A 127 12.35 12.84 16.21
C HIS A 127 12.25 13.31 14.74
N LEU A 128 12.21 14.63 14.50
CA LEU A 128 12.14 15.13 13.12
C LEU A 128 13.43 14.86 12.32
N ASN A 129 14.59 14.73 12.96
CA ASN A 129 15.82 14.34 12.28
C ASN A 129 15.76 12.87 11.84
N HIS A 130 15.17 12.00 12.67
CA HIS A 130 14.90 10.62 12.28
C HIS A 130 14.00 10.58 11.05
N VAL A 131 12.85 11.25 11.08
CA VAL A 131 11.91 11.30 9.95
C VAL A 131 12.57 11.84 8.68
N ALA A 132 13.26 12.97 8.78
CA ALA A 132 13.91 13.63 7.65
C ALA A 132 15.00 12.76 7.01
N THR A 133 15.71 11.95 7.81
CA THR A 133 16.71 11.02 7.28
C THR A 133 16.10 9.75 6.69
N GLN A 134 14.94 9.29 7.16
CA GLN A 134 14.24 8.13 6.62
C GLN A 134 13.48 8.43 5.31
N LEU A 135 12.93 9.63 5.15
CA LEU A 135 12.08 10.00 4.02
C LEU A 135 12.73 9.72 2.65
N PRO A 136 14.01 10.08 2.39
CA PRO A 136 14.66 9.81 1.10
C PRO A 136 14.75 8.31 0.77
N TYR A 137 15.02 7.46 1.77
CA TYR A 137 15.07 6.00 1.60
C TYR A 137 13.67 5.44 1.33
N ALA A 138 12.68 5.85 2.12
CA ALA A 138 11.30 5.40 1.98
C ALA A 138 10.72 5.78 0.60
N VAL A 139 10.94 7.03 0.14
CA VAL A 139 10.48 7.50 -1.18
C VAL A 139 11.18 6.73 -2.30
N THR A 140 12.48 6.44 -2.18
CA THR A 140 13.21 5.64 -3.18
C THR A 140 12.57 4.26 -3.34
N VAL A 141 12.33 3.56 -2.22
CA VAL A 141 11.68 2.24 -2.23
C VAL A 141 10.25 2.34 -2.77
N ALA A 142 9.51 3.39 -2.42
CA ALA A 142 8.15 3.59 -2.91
C ALA A 142 8.08 3.79 -4.42
N VAL A 143 9.02 4.53 -5.01
CA VAL A 143 9.10 4.71 -6.47
C VAL A 143 9.40 3.38 -7.16
N VAL A 144 10.35 2.61 -6.64
CA VAL A 144 10.67 1.27 -7.18
C VAL A 144 9.48 0.33 -7.06
N ALA A 145 8.79 0.32 -5.91
CA ALA A 145 7.60 -0.49 -5.68
C ALA A 145 6.47 -0.09 -6.63
N PHE A 146 6.20 1.21 -6.80
CA PHE A 146 5.18 1.73 -7.70
C PHE A 146 5.38 1.24 -9.14
N VAL A 147 6.60 1.37 -9.68
CA VAL A 147 6.94 0.87 -11.02
C VAL A 147 6.74 -0.65 -11.11
N ASN A 148 7.17 -1.40 -10.09
CA ASN A 148 6.97 -2.83 -10.06
C ASN A 148 5.50 -3.25 -9.94
N TYR A 149 4.64 -2.49 -9.25
CA TYR A 149 3.20 -2.76 -9.23
C TYR A 149 2.56 -2.57 -10.59
N ILE A 150 2.99 -1.55 -11.36
CA ILE A 150 2.58 -1.39 -12.76
C ILE A 150 2.98 -2.63 -13.56
N ILE A 151 4.26 -3.02 -13.53
CA ILE A 151 4.77 -4.18 -14.27
C ILE A 151 4.02 -5.46 -13.86
N THR A 152 3.83 -5.66 -12.55
CA THR A 152 3.19 -6.86 -11.99
C THR A 152 1.74 -6.94 -12.40
N ALA A 153 1.03 -5.82 -12.50
CA ALA A 153 -0.37 -5.81 -12.91
C ALA A 153 -0.59 -6.19 -14.38
N PHE A 154 0.40 -5.99 -15.25
CA PHE A 154 0.37 -6.46 -16.65
C PHE A 154 0.85 -7.90 -16.80
N ILE A 155 1.91 -8.32 -16.10
CA ILE A 155 2.49 -9.67 -16.26
C ILE A 155 1.67 -10.71 -15.49
N GLN A 156 1.24 -10.40 -14.27
CA GLN A 156 0.42 -11.25 -13.40
C GLN A 156 0.99 -12.65 -13.10
N VAL A 157 2.29 -12.86 -13.31
CA VAL A 157 2.99 -14.12 -13.02
C VAL A 157 4.00 -13.90 -11.89
N PRO A 158 3.73 -14.38 -10.65
CA PRO A 158 4.55 -14.11 -9.49
C PRO A 158 6.03 -14.49 -9.66
N PHE A 159 6.29 -15.64 -10.31
CA PHE A 159 7.64 -16.16 -10.54
C PHE A 159 8.49 -15.29 -11.48
N ILE A 160 7.87 -14.44 -12.30
CA ILE A 160 8.57 -13.50 -13.19
C ILE A 160 8.68 -12.13 -12.51
N CYS A 161 7.60 -11.66 -11.89
CA CYS A 161 7.56 -10.34 -11.26
C CYS A 161 8.52 -10.23 -10.06
N LEU A 162 8.69 -11.29 -9.28
CA LEU A 162 9.56 -11.27 -8.11
C LEU A 162 11.05 -11.05 -8.49
N PRO A 163 11.65 -11.81 -9.43
CA PRO A 163 12.99 -11.51 -9.94
C PRO A 163 13.13 -10.09 -10.49
N ILE A 164 12.13 -9.58 -11.23
CA ILE A 164 12.15 -8.21 -11.76
C ILE A 164 12.20 -7.18 -10.62
N ALA A 165 11.40 -7.38 -9.57
CA ALA A 165 11.40 -6.50 -8.40
C ALA A 165 12.73 -6.52 -7.65
N ILE A 166 13.35 -7.69 -7.49
CA ILE A 166 14.68 -7.82 -6.86
C ILE A 166 15.75 -7.11 -7.70
N VAL A 167 15.80 -7.40 -9.00
CA VAL A 167 16.80 -6.82 -9.91
C VAL A 167 16.64 -5.30 -9.99
N SER A 168 15.41 -4.79 -10.12
CA SER A 168 15.17 -3.35 -10.16
C SER A 168 15.62 -2.65 -8.87
N MET A 169 15.36 -3.23 -7.69
CA MET A 169 15.84 -2.67 -6.43
C MET A 169 17.37 -2.67 -6.33
N VAL A 170 18.03 -3.79 -6.68
CA VAL A 170 19.50 -3.89 -6.68
C VAL A 170 20.12 -2.88 -7.64
N LEU A 171 19.57 -2.73 -8.86
CA LEU A 171 20.05 -1.76 -9.84
C LEU A 171 19.96 -0.32 -9.31
N VAL A 172 18.84 0.05 -8.69
CA VAL A 172 18.69 1.39 -8.10
C VAL A 172 19.70 1.63 -6.98
N MET A 173 19.95 0.63 -6.12
CA MET A 173 20.99 0.73 -5.09
C MET A 173 22.39 0.91 -5.67
N LEU A 174 22.74 0.17 -6.73
CA LEU A 174 24.04 0.29 -7.40
C LEU A 174 24.22 1.66 -8.07
N VAL A 175 23.16 2.20 -8.68
CA VAL A 175 23.18 3.54 -9.28
C VAL A 175 23.40 4.61 -8.21
N ILE A 176 22.65 4.57 -7.10
CA ILE A 176 22.81 5.51 -5.98
C ILE A 176 24.22 5.42 -5.41
N GLY A 177 24.74 4.19 -5.20
CA GLY A 177 26.10 3.99 -4.71
C GLY A 177 27.14 4.60 -5.64
N LYS A 178 27.01 4.41 -6.96
CA LYS A 178 27.95 4.99 -7.93
C LYS A 178 27.91 6.52 -7.98
N VAL A 179 26.72 7.11 -7.86
CA VAL A 179 26.53 8.57 -7.88
C VAL A 179 27.10 9.22 -6.60
N ASN A 180 26.95 8.59 -5.43
CA ASN A 180 27.45 9.13 -4.17
C ASN A 180 28.97 8.91 -3.94
N HIS A 181 29.60 8.00 -4.70
CA HIS A 181 31.04 7.76 -4.66
C HIS A 181 31.81 8.49 -5.79
N SER A 182 31.14 9.32 -6.60
CA SER A 182 31.76 10.22 -7.58
C SER A 182 31.78 11.65 -7.07
#